data_AF-B9SMM5-F1
#
_entry.id   AF-B9SMM5-F1
#
_cell.length_a   1.000
_cell.length_b   1.000
_cell.length_c   1.000
_cell.angle_alpha   90.00
_cell.angle_beta   90.00
_cell.angle_gamma   90.00
#
_symmetry.space_group_name_H-M   'P 1'
#
loop_
_entity.id
_entity.type
_entity.pdbx_description
1 polymer ?
#
loop_
_entity_poly.entity_id
_entity_poly.type
_entity_poly.pdbx_seq_one_letter_code
_entity_poly.pdbx_strand_id
1 'polypeptide(L)'
;MRKLCPNIDKDDGLETVLEVPIPEEMFTSMGSNVTLRWHNMLTWMRAQTSDKWSQPVIAGRINELRFLLYMVGSPLIPLQVQVGHSVYKPVKDCSIQASTAKYIVQQYIAATGGQQALNAVHSMCVTGEVKISASEFHQGDQTINVKSSEEAGGFVLWQKDPDLWILELVVSGCKVISGSNGKISWRHSSNQQTPISKGPPRPLRRFLQGLDPRSTANLFIDATCIGEKIINDEDCFILKLETSPAIREAQSGPNYEIIHHTIWGYFSQRSGLLIQFEDSRC
;
A
#
# COMPACT_ATOMS: atom_id res chain seq x y z
N MET A 1 3.06 6.99 -21.91
CA MET A 1 2.71 5.98 -20.90
C MET A 1 2.32 4.71 -21.70
N ARG A 2 2.70 3.49 -21.27
CA ARG A 2 2.70 2.26 -22.13
C ARG A 2 1.74 1.20 -21.58
N LYS A 3 0.76 0.75 -22.38
CA LYS A 3 -0.22 -0.30 -22.04
C LYS A 3 0.40 -1.71 -21.92
N LEU A 4 0.05 -2.46 -20.87
CA LEU A 4 0.66 -3.78 -20.58
C LEU A 4 -0.30 -4.96 -20.51
N CYS A 5 -1.61 -4.73 -20.36
CA CYS A 5 -2.55 -5.84 -20.33
C CYS A 5 -3.76 -5.49 -21.19
N PRO A 6 -3.65 -5.55 -22.53
CA PRO A 6 -4.85 -5.59 -23.36
C PRO A 6 -5.69 -6.79 -22.92
N ASN A 7 -7.01 -6.67 -23.00
CA ASN A 7 -7.93 -7.72 -22.59
C ASN A 7 -7.92 -8.82 -23.67
N ILE A 8 -6.97 -9.76 -23.60
CA ILE A 8 -6.70 -10.72 -24.69
C ILE A 8 -7.85 -11.74 -24.86
N ASP A 9 -8.62 -12.01 -23.80
CA ASP A 9 -9.60 -13.11 -23.78
C ASP A 9 -11.07 -12.66 -23.96
N LYS A 10 -11.34 -11.35 -24.07
CA LYS A 10 -12.70 -10.81 -24.24
C LYS A 10 -12.72 -9.60 -25.16
N ASP A 11 -12.94 -9.83 -26.45
CA ASP A 11 -13.12 -8.77 -27.46
C ASP A 11 -14.29 -7.81 -27.11
N ASP A 12 -15.34 -8.30 -26.44
CA ASP A 12 -16.49 -7.51 -25.97
C ASP A 12 -16.33 -6.98 -24.52
N GLY A 13 -15.23 -7.32 -23.86
CA GLY A 13 -14.93 -6.82 -22.53
C GLY A 13 -14.38 -5.40 -22.61
N LEU A 14 -14.81 -4.50 -21.71
CA LEU A 14 -14.13 -3.21 -21.54
C LEU A 14 -12.62 -3.48 -21.44
N GLU A 15 -11.83 -2.88 -22.34
CA GLU A 15 -10.37 -2.89 -22.21
C GLU A 15 -10.06 -2.36 -20.80
N THR A 16 -9.25 -3.08 -20.03
CA THR A 16 -8.64 -2.49 -18.84
C THR A 16 -7.59 -1.50 -19.33
N VAL A 17 -8.07 -0.37 -19.83
CA VAL A 17 -7.25 0.82 -20.03
C VAL A 17 -6.88 1.23 -18.62
N LEU A 18 -5.63 0.99 -18.23
CA LEU A 18 -4.76 1.91 -17.50
C LEU A 18 -3.40 1.26 -17.25
N GLU A 19 -2.37 2.08 -17.36
CA GLU A 19 -1.00 1.68 -17.62
C GLU A 19 -0.24 1.69 -16.29
N VAL A 20 -0.08 0.52 -15.68
CA VAL A 20 0.81 0.39 -14.53
C VAL A 20 2.23 0.77 -14.98
N PRO A 21 2.90 1.74 -14.32
CA PRO A 21 4.27 2.08 -14.67
C PRO A 21 5.16 0.85 -14.48
N ILE A 22 6.10 0.63 -15.41
CA ILE A 22 7.08 -0.46 -15.29
C ILE A 22 8.38 0.14 -14.79
N PRO A 23 8.88 -0.30 -13.63
CA PRO A 23 10.22 0.03 -13.18
C PRO A 23 11.27 -0.26 -14.23
N GLU A 24 12.22 0.64 -14.42
CA GLU A 24 13.30 0.47 -15.39
C GLU A 24 14.09 -0.83 -15.17
N GLU A 25 14.23 -1.22 -13.89
CA GLU A 25 14.87 -2.44 -13.43
C GLU A 25 14.27 -3.71 -14.05
N MET A 26 12.95 -3.74 -14.28
CA MET A 26 12.29 -4.88 -14.93
C MET A 26 12.71 -5.02 -16.40
N PHE A 27 13.11 -3.94 -17.07
CA PHE A 27 13.60 -4.01 -18.45
C PHE A 27 15.05 -4.46 -18.54
N THR A 28 15.86 -4.22 -17.51
CA THR A 28 17.28 -4.61 -17.50
C THR A 28 17.45 -6.13 -17.58
N SER A 29 16.52 -6.89 -17.00
CA SER A 29 16.50 -8.35 -17.03
C SER A 29 15.84 -8.94 -18.29
N MET A 30 15.12 -8.12 -19.10
CA MET A 30 14.37 -8.57 -20.28
C MET A 30 15.17 -8.52 -21.59
N GLY A 31 16.48 -8.24 -21.54
CA GLY A 31 17.38 -8.33 -22.69
C GLY A 31 18.08 -7.02 -23.05
N SER A 32 19.05 -7.11 -23.96
CA SER A 32 19.96 -6.01 -24.30
C SER A 32 19.46 -5.06 -25.39
N ASN A 33 18.41 -5.41 -26.13
CA ASN A 33 17.87 -4.59 -27.21
C ASN A 33 16.34 -4.45 -27.15
N VAL A 34 15.80 -3.44 -27.83
CA VAL A 34 14.38 -3.04 -27.77
C VAL A 34 13.45 -4.16 -28.26
N THR A 35 13.80 -4.85 -29.34
CA THR A 35 12.97 -5.92 -29.93
C THR A 35 12.88 -7.13 -29.01
N LEU A 36 14.01 -7.54 -28.41
CA LEU A 36 14.08 -8.66 -27.47
C LEU A 36 13.38 -8.32 -26.16
N ARG A 37 13.54 -7.08 -25.65
CA ARG A 37 12.78 -6.58 -24.49
C ARG A 37 11.28 -6.61 -24.75
N TRP A 38 10.84 -6.13 -25.91
CA TRP A 38 9.43 -6.15 -26.28
C TRP A 38 8.89 -7.58 -26.38
N HIS A 39 9.63 -8.50 -27.00
CA HIS A 39 9.22 -9.89 -27.13
C HIS A 39 9.17 -10.62 -25.78
N ASN A 40 10.18 -10.40 -24.92
CA ASN A 40 10.23 -10.97 -23.58
C ASN A 40 9.15 -10.38 -22.66
N MET A 41 8.89 -9.08 -22.76
CA MET A 41 7.78 -8.41 -22.10
C MET A 41 6.44 -9.00 -22.56
N LEU A 42 6.21 -9.12 -23.88
CA LEU A 42 5.00 -9.75 -24.42
C LEU A 42 4.84 -11.20 -23.94
N THR A 43 5.94 -11.96 -23.90
CA THR A 43 5.96 -13.35 -23.43
C THR A 43 5.71 -13.45 -21.92
N TRP A 44 6.23 -12.51 -21.13
CA TRP A 44 6.02 -12.40 -19.69
C TRP A 44 4.56 -12.00 -19.39
N MET A 45 3.99 -11.07 -20.15
CA MET A 45 2.57 -10.69 -20.04
C MET A 45 1.64 -11.83 -20.45
N ARG A 46 2.02 -12.60 -21.48
CA ARG A 46 1.31 -13.83 -21.90
C ARG A 46 1.55 -15.03 -20.99
N ALA A 47 2.53 -15.00 -20.09
CA ALA A 47 2.79 -16.09 -19.13
C ALA A 47 1.75 -16.15 -17.99
N GLN A 48 0.70 -15.32 -18.06
CA GLN A 48 -0.50 -15.43 -17.25
C GLN A 48 -1.43 -16.59 -17.70
N THR A 49 -1.03 -17.42 -18.66
CA THR A 49 -1.75 -18.65 -19.06
C THR A 49 -1.39 -19.84 -18.18
N SER A 50 -2.36 -20.76 -17.98
CA SER A 50 -2.26 -21.91 -17.05
C SER A 50 -1.03 -22.80 -17.27
N ASP A 51 -0.48 -22.82 -18.48
CA ASP A 51 0.45 -23.85 -18.93
C ASP A 51 1.86 -23.67 -18.37
N LYS A 52 2.23 -22.46 -17.92
CA LYS A 52 3.54 -22.16 -17.30
C LYS A 52 3.50 -22.18 -15.76
N TRP A 53 2.32 -22.25 -15.15
CA TRP A 53 2.13 -22.27 -13.69
C TRP A 53 2.43 -23.63 -13.04
N SER A 54 2.59 -24.67 -13.86
CA SER A 54 2.95 -26.02 -13.44
C SER A 54 4.44 -26.16 -13.06
N GLN A 55 5.28 -25.14 -13.32
CA GLN A 55 6.68 -25.19 -12.90
C GLN A 55 6.80 -24.94 -11.38
N PRO A 56 7.41 -25.87 -10.61
CA PRO A 56 7.39 -25.83 -9.15
C PRO A 56 8.09 -24.60 -8.54
N VAL A 57 9.11 -24.06 -9.21
CA VAL A 57 9.82 -22.83 -8.78
C VAL A 57 8.93 -21.59 -8.92
N ILE A 58 8.11 -21.54 -9.98
CA ILE A 58 7.19 -20.43 -10.25
C ILE A 58 5.98 -20.55 -9.31
N ALA A 59 5.48 -21.77 -9.10
CA ALA A 59 4.37 -22.04 -8.17
C ALA A 59 4.71 -21.67 -6.70
N GLY A 60 5.94 -21.96 -6.24
CA GLY A 60 6.42 -21.58 -4.90
C GLY A 60 6.48 -20.07 -4.69
N ARG A 61 7.14 -19.33 -5.61
CA ARG A 61 7.19 -17.86 -5.56
C ARG A 61 5.81 -17.21 -5.67
N ILE A 62 4.93 -17.79 -6.50
CA ILE A 62 3.54 -17.33 -6.64
C ILE A 62 2.78 -17.52 -5.32
N ASN A 63 3.06 -18.52 -4.49
CA ASN A 63 2.38 -18.70 -3.22
C ASN A 63 2.81 -17.67 -2.16
N GLU A 64 4.10 -17.33 -2.10
CA GLU A 64 4.63 -16.24 -1.27
C GLU A 64 4.10 -14.88 -1.73
N LEU A 65 4.15 -14.60 -3.03
CA LEU A 65 3.52 -13.42 -3.63
C LEU A 65 2.01 -13.44 -3.41
N ARG A 66 1.32 -14.57 -3.52
CA ARG A 66 -0.11 -14.68 -3.20
C ARG A 66 -0.34 -14.30 -1.76
N PHE A 67 0.47 -14.75 -0.80
CA PHE A 67 0.36 -14.35 0.59
C PHE A 67 0.57 -12.84 0.76
N LEU A 68 1.59 -12.26 0.13
CA LEU A 68 1.83 -10.81 0.14
C LEU A 68 0.68 -10.04 -0.52
N LEU A 69 0.14 -10.51 -1.63
CA LEU A 69 -1.00 -9.94 -2.35
C LEU A 69 -2.33 -10.20 -1.62
N TYR A 70 -2.41 -11.27 -0.83
CA TYR A 70 -3.45 -11.48 0.17
C TYR A 70 -3.25 -10.47 1.28
N MET A 71 -2.06 -10.19 1.79
CA MET A 71 -1.79 -9.08 2.72
C MET A 71 -2.02 -7.69 2.13
N VAL A 72 -1.97 -7.54 0.80
CA VAL A 72 -2.40 -6.32 0.10
C VAL A 72 -3.94 -6.27 -0.07
N GLY A 73 -4.68 -7.34 0.24
CA GLY A 73 -6.16 -7.39 0.21
C GLY A 73 -6.91 -8.02 1.40
N SER A 74 -6.25 -8.49 2.46
CA SER A 74 -6.76 -9.16 3.68
C SER A 74 -7.05 -8.24 4.90
N PRO A 75 -8.29 -8.03 5.35
CA PRO A 75 -8.70 -7.50 6.66
C PRO A 75 -8.05 -6.38 7.52
N LEU A 76 -6.84 -5.86 7.35
CA LEU A 76 -6.07 -5.51 8.56
C LEU A 76 -5.70 -4.01 8.75
N ILE A 77 -6.51 -3.02 8.36
CA ILE A 77 -6.36 -1.66 8.95
C ILE A 77 -7.44 -1.36 9.99
N PRO A 78 -7.04 -0.97 11.21
CA PRO A 78 -7.93 -0.55 12.30
C PRO A 78 -8.43 0.89 12.30
N LEU A 79 -7.73 1.84 11.69
CA LEU A 79 -8.23 3.21 11.62
C LEU A 79 -8.97 3.44 10.31
N GLN A 80 -10.30 3.36 10.35
CA GLN A 80 -11.09 4.13 9.41
C GLN A 80 -10.90 5.59 9.79
N VAL A 81 -9.98 6.25 9.09
CA VAL A 81 -9.74 7.67 9.24
C VAL A 81 -11.00 8.37 8.74
N GLN A 82 -11.85 8.81 9.68
CA GLN A 82 -13.07 9.56 9.38
C GLN A 82 -12.64 10.89 8.73
N VAL A 83 -12.76 10.94 7.40
CA VAL A 83 -12.36 12.08 6.55
C VAL A 83 -13.16 13.35 6.85
N GLY A 84 -14.25 13.24 7.62
CA GLY A 84 -15.23 14.28 7.91
C GLY A 84 -15.04 15.11 9.20
N HIS A 85 -14.11 14.77 10.09
CA HIS A 85 -13.93 15.58 11.32
C HIS A 85 -12.87 16.67 11.15
N SER A 86 -13.26 17.90 11.47
CA SER A 86 -12.37 19.06 11.51
C SER A 86 -11.19 18.79 12.43
N VAL A 87 -9.98 19.06 11.94
CA VAL A 87 -8.66 18.94 12.61
C VAL A 87 -8.54 19.80 13.89
N TYR A 88 -9.60 20.49 14.30
CA TYR A 88 -9.63 21.35 15.48
C TYR A 88 -10.08 20.61 16.73
N LYS A 89 -9.21 19.78 17.32
CA LYS A 89 -9.32 19.45 18.75
C LYS A 89 -8.58 20.52 19.57
N PRO A 90 -9.19 21.11 20.61
CA PRO A 90 -8.50 22.06 21.49
C PRO A 90 -7.20 21.46 22.05
N VAL A 91 -6.17 22.29 22.21
CA VAL A 91 -4.87 21.90 22.80
C VAL A 91 -4.91 21.85 24.33
N LYS A 92 -6.02 22.27 24.94
CA LYS A 92 -6.19 22.24 26.41
C LYS A 92 -6.09 20.79 26.92
N ASP A 93 -5.29 20.61 27.96
CA ASP A 93 -5.10 19.36 28.71
C ASP A 93 -4.35 18.22 27.98
N CYS A 94 -3.54 18.54 26.97
CA CYS A 94 -2.69 17.55 26.28
C CYS A 94 -1.26 17.51 26.85
N SER A 95 -0.59 16.34 26.75
CA SER A 95 0.85 16.26 27.05
C SER A 95 1.67 17.12 26.09
N ILE A 96 2.92 17.45 26.46
CA ILE A 96 3.85 18.15 25.56
C ILE A 96 4.02 17.37 24.26
N GLN A 97 4.22 16.05 24.34
CA GLN A 97 4.37 15.17 23.17
C GLN A 97 3.16 15.20 22.23
N ALA A 98 1.94 15.20 22.77
CA ALA A 98 0.71 15.28 21.97
C ALA A 98 0.53 16.68 21.35
N SER A 99 0.88 17.74 22.09
CA SER A 99 0.81 19.11 21.58
C SER A 99 1.83 19.36 20.47
N THR A 100 3.05 18.83 20.61
CA THR A 100 4.09 18.85 19.58
C THR A 100 3.64 18.09 18.34
N ALA A 101 3.02 16.91 18.49
CA ALA A 101 2.48 16.15 17.36
C ALA A 101 1.42 16.96 16.59
N LYS A 102 0.47 17.58 17.29
CA LYS A 102 -0.54 18.46 16.66
C LYS A 102 0.12 19.59 15.87
N TYR A 103 1.16 20.23 16.42
CA TYR A 103 1.89 21.27 15.71
C TYR A 103 2.55 20.73 14.42
N ILE A 104 3.21 19.58 14.48
CA ILE A 104 3.85 18.95 13.32
C ILE A 104 2.81 18.60 12.24
N VAL A 105 1.65 18.07 12.62
CA VAL A 105 0.55 17.78 11.68
C VAL A 105 0.02 19.06 11.03
N GLN A 106 -0.06 20.18 11.77
CA GLN A 106 -0.45 21.47 11.19
C GLN A 106 0.57 21.97 10.17
N GLN A 107 1.87 21.79 10.41
CA GLN A 107 2.91 22.10 9.44
C GLN A 107 2.78 21.26 8.17
N TYR A 108 2.52 19.96 8.32
CA TYR A 108 2.23 19.08 7.19
C TYR A 108 1.01 19.52 6.38
N ILE A 109 -0.08 19.88 7.05
CA ILE A 109 -1.29 20.42 6.38
C ILE A 109 -0.96 21.69 5.61
N ALA A 110 -0.20 22.62 6.20
CA ALA A 110 0.22 23.84 5.51
C ALA A 110 1.10 23.52 4.28
N ALA A 111 2.08 22.63 4.43
CA ALA A 111 2.99 22.22 3.36
C ALA A 111 2.30 21.49 2.20
N THR A 112 1.18 20.82 2.46
CA THR A 112 0.39 20.08 1.46
C THR A 112 -0.72 20.91 0.80
N GLY A 113 -0.70 22.24 1.00
CA GLY A 113 -1.62 23.19 0.36
C GLY A 113 -2.70 23.77 1.28
N GLY A 114 -2.69 23.39 2.56
CA GLY A 114 -3.62 23.90 3.57
C GLY A 114 -4.95 23.15 3.62
N GLN A 115 -5.67 23.33 4.74
CA GLN A 115 -6.91 22.59 5.01
C GLN A 115 -7.98 22.77 3.92
N GLN A 116 -8.09 23.97 3.35
CA GLN A 116 -9.06 24.25 2.29
C GLN A 116 -8.78 23.45 1.01
N ALA A 117 -7.51 23.39 0.60
CA ALA A 117 -7.11 22.60 -0.57
C ALA A 117 -7.35 21.10 -0.31
N LEU A 118 -6.93 20.59 0.86
CA LEU A 118 -7.17 19.19 1.22
C LEU A 118 -8.66 18.82 1.23
N ASN A 119 -9.53 19.72 1.70
CA ASN A 119 -10.97 19.48 1.74
C ASN A 119 -11.65 19.57 0.37
N ALA A 120 -11.05 20.28 -0.59
CA ALA A 120 -11.58 20.43 -1.94
C ALA A 120 -11.22 19.26 -2.87
N VAL A 121 -10.24 18.43 -2.50
CA VAL A 121 -9.85 17.24 -3.26
C VAL A 121 -10.78 16.08 -2.90
N HIS A 122 -11.60 15.67 -3.87
CA HIS A 122 -12.52 14.52 -3.73
C HIS A 122 -12.07 13.30 -4.52
N SER A 123 -11.00 13.41 -5.31
CA SER A 123 -10.50 12.32 -6.14
C SER A 123 -9.01 12.45 -6.35
N MET A 124 -8.30 11.32 -6.34
CA MET A 124 -6.87 11.25 -6.57
C MET A 124 -6.51 10.02 -7.40
N CYS A 125 -5.39 10.14 -8.11
CA CYS A 125 -4.73 9.05 -8.82
C CYS A 125 -3.26 9.04 -8.41
N VAL A 126 -2.75 7.89 -7.99
CA VAL A 126 -1.35 7.70 -7.63
C VAL A 126 -0.79 6.56 -8.43
N THR A 127 0.29 6.82 -9.15
CA THR A 127 1.06 5.81 -9.87
C THR A 127 2.42 5.71 -9.22
N GLY A 128 2.91 4.51 -8.96
CA GLY A 128 4.20 4.34 -8.32
C GLY A 128 4.87 3.02 -8.65
N GLU A 129 6.16 2.96 -8.35
CA GLU A 129 6.94 1.73 -8.37
C GLU A 129 6.91 1.12 -6.97
N VAL A 130 7.01 -0.21 -6.91
CA VAL A 130 7.04 -0.96 -5.67
C VAL A 130 8.14 -1.99 -5.74
N LYS A 131 8.83 -2.18 -4.61
CA LYS A 131 9.79 -3.24 -4.42
C LYS A 131 9.34 -4.08 -3.23
N ILE A 132 9.18 -5.38 -3.44
CA ILE A 132 8.71 -6.30 -2.42
C ILE A 132 9.83 -7.30 -2.12
N SER A 133 10.22 -7.38 -0.86
CA SER A 133 11.16 -8.38 -0.36
C SER A 133 10.45 -9.23 0.70
N ALA A 134 10.52 -10.55 0.55
CA ALA A 134 10.11 -11.49 1.59
C ALA A 134 11.35 -12.03 2.30
N SER A 135 11.30 -12.08 3.63
CA SER A 135 12.24 -12.82 4.47
C SER A 135 11.46 -13.88 5.25
N GLU A 136 11.90 -15.13 5.22
CA GLU A 136 11.29 -16.19 6.03
C GLU A 136 11.48 -15.89 7.53
N PHE A 137 10.41 -15.98 8.31
CA PHE A 137 10.50 -16.02 9.77
C PHE A 137 10.75 -17.48 10.19
N HIS A 138 11.96 -17.78 10.65
CA HIS A 138 12.27 -19.09 11.21
C HIS A 138 11.71 -19.22 12.63
N GLN A 139 10.90 -20.25 12.88
CA GLN A 139 10.60 -20.72 14.23
C GLN A 139 11.58 -21.86 14.56
N GLY A 140 12.76 -21.54 15.09
CA GLY A 140 13.77 -22.52 15.54
C GLY A 140 15.22 -22.18 15.17
N ASP A 141 16.14 -22.97 15.73
CA ASP A 141 17.61 -22.72 15.81
C ASP A 141 18.41 -23.07 14.53
N GLN A 142 17.76 -23.18 13.37
CA GLN A 142 18.46 -23.49 12.10
C GLN A 142 18.40 -22.31 11.14
N THR A 143 19.54 -21.64 10.99
CA THR A 143 19.74 -20.55 10.03
C THR A 143 19.95 -21.16 8.64
N ILE A 144 18.91 -21.15 7.81
CA ILE A 144 19.06 -21.46 6.39
C ILE A 144 19.27 -20.13 5.67
N ASN A 145 20.43 -19.95 5.04
CA ASN A 145 20.73 -18.76 4.25
C ASN A 145 19.88 -18.79 2.96
N VAL A 146 18.62 -18.34 3.05
CA VAL A 146 17.73 -18.23 1.89
C VAL A 146 17.94 -16.86 1.26
N LYS A 147 18.29 -16.85 -0.03
CA LYS A 147 18.42 -15.62 -0.83
C LYS A 147 17.12 -14.84 -0.76
N SER A 148 17.16 -13.61 -0.26
CA SER A 148 16.04 -12.67 -0.38
C SER A 148 15.72 -12.44 -1.86
N SER A 149 14.54 -12.87 -2.31
CA SER A 149 14.04 -12.50 -3.64
C SER A 149 13.45 -11.11 -3.52
N GLU A 150 14.14 -10.11 -4.06
CA GLU A 150 13.59 -8.78 -4.24
C GLU A 150 12.84 -8.73 -5.57
N GLU A 151 11.58 -8.37 -5.52
CA GLU A 151 10.68 -8.34 -6.66
C GLU A 151 10.20 -6.91 -6.91
N ALA A 152 10.58 -6.35 -8.05
CA ALA A 152 10.11 -5.03 -8.48
C ALA A 152 8.78 -5.13 -9.23
N GLY A 153 8.01 -4.05 -9.15
CA GLY A 153 6.74 -3.92 -9.83
C GLY A 153 6.22 -2.48 -9.80
N GLY A 154 4.99 -2.30 -10.26
CA GLY A 154 4.33 -1.00 -10.26
C GLY A 154 2.89 -1.10 -9.81
N PHE A 155 2.32 0.04 -9.46
CA PHE A 155 0.92 0.14 -9.11
C PHE A 155 0.27 1.41 -9.63
N VAL A 156 -1.05 1.36 -9.75
CA VAL A 156 -1.91 2.54 -9.87
C VAL A 156 -3.06 2.43 -8.89
N LEU A 157 -3.29 3.50 -8.15
CA LEU A 157 -4.36 3.67 -7.20
C LEU A 157 -5.25 4.82 -7.67
N TRP A 158 -6.55 4.56 -7.79
CA TRP A 158 -7.57 5.59 -7.88
C TRP A 158 -8.39 5.59 -6.60
N GLN A 159 -8.63 6.77 -6.06
CA GLN A 159 -9.49 6.95 -4.89
C GLN A 159 -10.44 8.12 -5.14
N LYS A 160 -11.68 7.97 -4.71
CA LYS A 160 -12.71 8.99 -4.72
C LYS A 160 -13.51 8.95 -3.42
N ASP A 161 -13.74 10.13 -2.87
CA ASP A 161 -14.47 10.30 -1.62
C ASP A 161 -15.99 10.18 -1.85
N PRO A 162 -16.75 9.46 -0.99
CA PRO A 162 -16.30 8.55 0.07
C PRO A 162 -16.14 7.09 -0.41
N ASP A 163 -15.14 6.41 0.16
CA ASP A 163 -14.97 4.93 0.13
C ASP A 163 -14.92 4.25 -1.27
N LEU A 164 -14.71 5.02 -2.33
CA LEU A 164 -14.51 4.50 -3.69
C LEU A 164 -13.02 4.39 -3.95
N TRP A 165 -12.53 3.20 -4.26
CA TRP A 165 -11.13 3.04 -4.66
C TRP A 165 -10.90 1.83 -5.55
N ILE A 166 -9.87 1.89 -6.38
CA ILE A 166 -9.38 0.78 -7.21
C ILE A 166 -7.85 0.81 -7.17
N LEU A 167 -7.25 -0.35 -6.94
CA LEU A 167 -5.81 -0.59 -7.00
C LEU A 167 -5.54 -1.62 -8.08
N GLU A 168 -4.64 -1.29 -9.00
CA GLU A 168 -3.98 -2.25 -9.88
C GLU A 168 -2.50 -2.34 -9.51
N LEU A 169 -2.03 -3.56 -9.26
CA LEU A 169 -0.66 -3.85 -8.85
C LEU A 169 -0.09 -4.95 -9.76
N VAL A 170 1.10 -4.74 -10.30
CA VAL A 170 1.83 -5.72 -11.10
C VAL A 170 3.19 -5.92 -10.48
N VAL A 171 3.46 -7.13 -9.98
CA VAL A 171 4.75 -7.52 -9.39
C VAL A 171 5.07 -8.94 -9.87
N SER A 172 6.30 -9.18 -10.32
CA SER A 172 6.77 -10.51 -10.77
C SER A 172 5.87 -11.21 -11.80
N GLY A 173 5.19 -10.47 -12.66
CA GLY A 173 4.29 -11.01 -13.70
C GLY A 173 2.88 -11.31 -13.23
N CYS A 174 2.61 -11.11 -11.94
CA CYS A 174 1.31 -11.30 -11.34
C CYS A 174 0.55 -9.96 -11.34
N LYS A 175 -0.64 -9.92 -11.95
CA LYS A 175 -1.54 -8.76 -11.85
C LYS A 175 -2.54 -8.99 -10.72
N VAL A 176 -2.69 -8.01 -9.84
CA VAL A 176 -3.74 -7.96 -8.83
C VAL A 176 -4.55 -6.70 -8.99
N ILE A 177 -5.86 -6.88 -8.94
CA ILE A 177 -6.84 -5.82 -8.98
C ILE A 177 -7.70 -5.93 -7.73
N SER A 178 -7.83 -4.85 -6.97
CA SER A 178 -8.74 -4.78 -5.85
C SER A 178 -9.45 -3.44 -5.83
N GLY A 179 -10.67 -3.40 -5.32
CA GLY A 179 -11.40 -2.15 -5.21
C GLY A 179 -12.53 -2.20 -4.21
N SER A 180 -13.10 -1.03 -3.94
CA SER A 180 -14.36 -0.89 -3.22
C SER A 180 -15.26 0.14 -3.89
N ASN A 181 -16.57 -0.13 -3.87
CA ASN A 181 -17.59 0.80 -4.34
C ASN A 181 -18.32 1.52 -3.19
N GLY A 182 -17.75 1.53 -1.97
CA GLY A 182 -18.38 2.02 -0.74
C GLY A 182 -19.47 1.10 -0.15
N LYS A 183 -19.93 0.06 -0.88
CA LYS A 183 -20.91 -0.93 -0.40
C LYS A 183 -20.33 -2.33 -0.26
N ILE A 184 -19.41 -2.68 -1.15
CA ILE A 184 -18.68 -3.94 -1.16
C ILE A 184 -17.22 -3.65 -1.50
N SER A 185 -16.34 -4.50 -1.01
CA SER A 185 -14.97 -4.61 -1.52
C SER A 185 -14.84 -5.87 -2.36
N TRP A 186 -13.97 -5.83 -3.36
CA TRP A 186 -13.71 -6.95 -4.25
C TRP A 186 -12.22 -7.06 -4.57
N ARG A 187 -11.79 -8.27 -4.92
CA ARG A 187 -10.43 -8.54 -5.39
C ARG A 187 -10.42 -9.63 -6.46
N HIS A 188 -9.46 -9.50 -7.36
CA HIS A 188 -9.17 -10.43 -8.43
C HIS A 188 -7.65 -10.50 -8.61
N SER A 189 -7.11 -11.70 -8.71
CA SER A 189 -5.72 -11.92 -9.10
C SER A 189 -5.70 -12.71 -10.40
N SER A 190 -4.83 -12.34 -11.33
CA SER A 190 -4.61 -13.10 -12.57
C SER A 190 -4.30 -14.58 -12.31
N ASN A 191 -3.77 -14.90 -11.12
CA ASN A 191 -3.31 -16.24 -10.76
C ASN A 191 -4.36 -17.04 -9.99
N GLN A 192 -5.61 -16.58 -9.88
CA GLN A 192 -6.70 -17.30 -9.23
C GLN A 192 -7.64 -17.89 -10.29
N GLN A 193 -7.80 -19.22 -10.27
CA GLN A 193 -8.89 -19.90 -11.00
C GLN A 193 -10.26 -19.74 -10.29
N THR A 194 -10.27 -19.15 -9.10
CA THR A 194 -11.46 -18.94 -8.29
C THR A 194 -12.16 -17.62 -8.61
N PRO A 195 -13.50 -17.53 -8.46
CA PRO A 195 -14.26 -16.30 -8.72
C PRO A 195 -13.78 -15.10 -7.90
N ILE A 196 -14.09 -13.88 -8.39
CA ILE A 196 -13.87 -12.61 -7.69
C ILE A 196 -14.33 -12.73 -6.23
N SER A 197 -13.41 -12.53 -5.29
CA SER A 197 -13.73 -12.56 -3.87
C SER A 197 -14.38 -11.23 -3.48
N LYS A 198 -15.56 -11.29 -2.85
CA LYS A 198 -16.30 -10.12 -2.38
C LYS A 198 -16.36 -10.08 -0.86
N GLY A 199 -16.42 -8.88 -0.29
CA GLY A 199 -16.58 -8.65 1.13
C GLY A 199 -17.31 -7.32 1.41
N PRO A 200 -17.55 -6.99 2.70
CA PRO A 200 -18.10 -5.68 3.07
C PRO A 200 -17.15 -4.54 2.64
N PRO A 201 -17.58 -3.27 2.63
CA PRO A 201 -16.71 -2.14 2.27
C PRO A 201 -15.51 -2.07 3.21
N ARG A 202 -14.31 -1.79 2.68
CA ARG A 202 -13.07 -1.75 3.45
C ARG A 202 -12.25 -0.50 3.09
N PRO A 203 -11.61 0.18 4.06
CA PRO A 203 -10.71 1.28 3.79
C PRO A 203 -9.45 0.82 3.03
N LEU A 204 -8.80 1.77 2.36
CA LEU A 204 -7.57 1.55 1.61
C LEU A 204 -6.41 1.14 2.56
N ARG A 205 -5.49 0.30 2.04
CA ARG A 205 -4.49 -0.48 2.79
C ARG A 205 -3.28 0.28 3.35
N ARG A 206 -2.59 -0.38 4.30
CA ARG A 206 -1.37 0.06 5.03
C ARG A 206 -0.29 0.57 4.10
N PHE A 207 -0.04 -0.18 3.04
CA PHE A 207 0.94 0.13 2.00
C PHE A 207 0.62 1.39 1.18
N LEU A 208 -0.63 1.87 1.22
CA LEU A 208 -1.09 3.06 0.51
C LEU A 208 -1.40 4.21 1.49
N GLN A 209 -1.26 3.97 2.80
CA GLN A 209 -1.26 5.04 3.79
C GLN A 209 -0.03 5.94 3.53
N GLY A 210 -0.18 7.24 3.73
CA GLY A 210 0.86 8.21 3.38
C GLY A 210 0.68 8.83 1.99
N LEU A 211 -0.04 8.17 1.06
CA LEU A 211 -0.20 8.67 -0.32
C LEU A 211 -1.26 9.78 -0.44
N ASP A 212 -2.33 9.70 0.35
CA ASP A 212 -3.35 10.75 0.44
C ASP A 212 -2.99 11.71 1.58
N PRO A 213 -2.65 12.99 1.28
CA PRO A 213 -2.32 13.95 2.32
C PRO A 213 -3.43 14.19 3.33
N ARG A 214 -4.70 14.13 2.91
CA ARG A 214 -5.83 14.32 3.83
C ARG A 214 -5.94 13.15 4.79
N SER A 215 -5.85 11.92 4.28
CA SER A 215 -5.84 10.72 5.13
C SER A 215 -4.63 10.69 6.07
N THR A 216 -3.45 11.09 5.61
CA THR A 216 -2.23 11.17 6.43
C THR A 216 -2.39 12.17 7.58
N ALA A 217 -2.87 13.38 7.30
CA ALA A 217 -3.08 14.40 8.32
C ALA A 217 -4.08 13.92 9.40
N ASN A 218 -5.18 13.32 8.97
CA ASN A 218 -6.21 12.80 9.87
C ASN A 218 -5.73 11.56 10.65
N LEU A 219 -4.85 10.74 10.08
CA LEU A 219 -4.27 9.56 10.76
C LEU A 219 -3.41 9.98 11.96
N PHE A 220 -2.56 11.00 11.78
CA PHE A 220 -1.62 11.45 12.82
C PHE A 220 -2.20 12.50 13.78
N ILE A 221 -3.50 12.83 13.69
CA ILE A 221 -4.11 13.89 14.51
C ILE A 221 -4.05 13.62 16.02
N ASP A 222 -4.11 12.34 16.39
CA ASP A 222 -4.04 11.85 17.77
C ASP A 222 -2.71 11.14 18.06
N ALA A 223 -1.68 11.38 17.25
CA ALA A 223 -0.34 10.84 17.46
C ALA A 223 0.40 11.56 18.61
N THR A 224 1.53 10.98 19.01
CA THR A 224 2.48 11.58 19.95
C THR A 224 3.84 11.77 19.29
N CYS A 225 4.49 12.91 19.56
CA CYS A 225 5.87 13.12 19.12
C CYS A 225 6.81 12.41 20.09
N ILE A 226 7.61 11.48 19.58
CA ILE A 226 8.52 10.65 20.39
C ILE A 226 9.99 11.06 20.26
N GLY A 227 10.30 12.02 19.38
CA GLY A 227 11.66 12.53 19.20
C GLY A 227 11.94 12.93 17.77
N GLU A 228 13.23 12.97 17.45
CA GLU A 228 13.79 13.40 16.17
C GLU A 228 14.79 12.36 15.67
N LYS A 229 14.91 12.23 14.34
CA LYS A 229 15.84 11.31 13.69
C LYS A 229 16.17 11.81 12.28
N ILE A 230 17.41 11.62 11.86
CA ILE A 230 17.83 11.87 10.48
C ILE A 230 17.38 10.67 9.61
N ILE A 231 16.59 10.95 8.58
CA ILE A 231 16.13 9.99 7.58
C ILE A 231 16.58 10.49 6.21
N ASN A 232 17.36 9.70 5.47
CA ASN A 232 17.88 10.07 4.14
C ASN A 232 18.52 11.48 4.10
N ASP A 233 19.41 11.76 5.06
CA ASP A 233 20.09 13.06 5.24
C ASP A 233 19.15 14.25 5.54
N GLU A 234 17.91 13.99 5.99
CA GLU A 234 16.96 15.01 6.38
C GLU A 234 16.54 14.85 7.85
N ASP A 235 16.67 15.94 8.63
CA ASP A 235 16.18 16.01 10.00
C ASP A 235 14.66 15.88 10.01
N CYS A 236 14.15 14.86 10.71
CA CYS A 236 12.73 14.55 10.80
C CYS A 236 12.25 14.48 12.26
N PHE A 237 11.03 14.96 12.51
CA PHE A 237 10.27 14.61 13.70
C PHE A 237 9.64 13.24 13.56
N ILE A 238 9.54 12.49 14.66
CA ILE A 238 8.93 11.15 14.69
C ILE A 238 7.58 11.24 15.40
N LEU A 239 6.50 11.04 14.65
CA LEU A 239 5.17 10.87 15.21
C LEU A 239 4.86 9.38 15.33
N LYS A 240 4.37 8.97 16.50
CA LYS A 240 3.95 7.60 16.80
C LYS A 240 2.46 7.56 17.12
N LEU A 241 1.75 6.61 16.52
CA LEU A 241 0.37 6.29 16.80
C LEU A 241 0.28 4.82 17.22
N GLU A 242 -0.31 4.57 18.38
CA GLU A 242 -0.64 3.22 18.84
C GLU A 242 -2.14 2.98 18.73
N THR A 243 -2.51 1.82 18.19
CA THR A 243 -3.93 1.45 18.08
C THR A 243 -4.49 1.09 19.44
N SER A 244 -5.68 1.60 19.75
CA SER A 244 -6.32 1.37 21.05
C SER A 244 -6.69 -0.10 21.28
N PRO A 245 -6.78 -0.56 22.55
CA PRO A 245 -7.18 -1.92 22.89
C PRO A 245 -8.50 -2.36 22.23
N ALA A 246 -9.54 -1.54 22.31
CA ALA A 246 -10.85 -1.84 21.73
C ALA A 246 -10.78 -2.08 20.22
N ILE A 247 -9.95 -1.31 19.52
CA ILE A 247 -9.80 -1.48 18.07
C ILE A 247 -8.97 -2.74 17.77
N ARG A 248 -7.93 -3.06 18.54
CA ARG A 248 -7.17 -4.32 18.39
C ARG A 248 -8.07 -5.54 18.63
N GLU A 249 -8.89 -5.52 19.68
CA GLU A 249 -9.85 -6.60 20.01
C GLU A 249 -10.88 -6.82 18.91
N ALA A 250 -11.45 -5.75 18.37
CA ALA A 250 -12.39 -5.82 17.24
C ALA A 250 -11.76 -6.42 15.96
N GLN A 251 -10.43 -6.48 15.90
CA GLN A 251 -9.67 -7.04 14.79
C GLN A 251 -9.03 -8.39 15.08
N SER A 252 -8.99 -8.82 16.33
CA SER A 252 -8.61 -10.17 16.69
C SER A 252 -9.66 -11.15 16.16
N GLY A 253 -9.21 -12.33 15.75
CA GLY A 253 -10.06 -13.42 15.32
C GLY A 253 -10.08 -14.55 16.34
N PRO A 254 -10.89 -15.59 16.11
CA PRO A 254 -10.92 -16.76 16.99
C PRO A 254 -9.56 -17.49 17.07
N ASN A 255 -8.70 -17.30 16.06
CA ASN A 255 -7.42 -18.01 15.92
C ASN A 255 -6.20 -17.07 15.98
N TYR A 256 -6.38 -15.77 16.22
CA TYR A 256 -5.27 -14.82 16.27
C TYR A 256 -5.64 -13.59 17.09
N GLU A 257 -4.68 -13.03 17.82
CA GLU A 257 -4.82 -11.81 18.60
C GLU A 257 -3.88 -10.73 18.04
N ILE A 258 -4.33 -9.48 18.02
CA ILE A 258 -3.46 -8.33 17.71
C ILE A 258 -2.94 -7.76 19.01
N ILE A 259 -1.66 -8.02 19.30
CA ILE A 259 -1.03 -7.58 20.55
C ILE A 259 -0.56 -6.14 20.42
N HIS A 260 0.07 -5.76 19.31
CA HIS A 260 0.44 -4.37 19.06
C HIS A 260 0.19 -4.01 17.61
N HIS A 261 -0.21 -2.75 17.41
CA HIS A 261 -0.27 -2.15 16.11
C HIS A 261 0.12 -0.68 16.22
N THR A 262 1.27 -0.38 15.64
CA THR A 262 1.96 0.89 15.80
C THR A 262 2.33 1.44 14.44
N ILE A 263 2.03 2.72 14.25
CA ILE A 263 2.32 3.46 13.04
C ILE A 263 3.29 4.59 13.40
N TRP A 264 4.29 4.80 12.55
CA TRP A 264 5.22 5.92 12.64
C TRP A 264 5.20 6.76 11.37
N GLY A 265 5.27 8.08 11.55
CA GLY A 265 5.45 9.04 10.47
C GLY A 265 6.67 9.90 10.76
N TYR A 266 7.54 10.03 9.77
CA TYR A 266 8.75 10.84 9.84
C TYR A 266 8.54 12.11 9.02
N PHE A 267 8.41 13.24 9.70
CA PHE A 267 8.06 14.53 9.07
C PHE A 267 9.28 15.43 9.04
N SER A 268 9.67 15.87 7.85
CA SER A 268 10.80 16.78 7.64
C SER A 268 10.63 18.05 8.44
N GLN A 269 11.64 18.41 9.24
CA GLN A 269 11.66 19.67 9.98
C GLN A 269 11.74 20.89 9.04
N ARG A 270 12.34 20.69 7.85
CA ARG A 270 12.58 21.75 6.87
C ARG A 270 11.38 22.03 5.98
N SER A 271 10.72 20.98 5.48
CA SER A 271 9.62 21.11 4.52
C SER A 271 8.24 20.89 5.14
N GLY A 272 8.17 20.27 6.32
CA GLY A 272 6.92 19.83 6.93
C GLY A 272 6.29 18.60 6.27
N LEU A 273 6.88 18.06 5.19
CA LEU A 273 6.35 16.91 4.45
C LEU A 273 6.68 15.58 5.13
N LEU A 274 5.85 14.57 4.91
CA LEU A 274 6.10 13.19 5.32
C LEU A 274 7.19 12.60 4.41
N ILE A 275 8.31 12.17 5.02
CA ILE A 275 9.46 11.56 4.33
C ILE A 275 9.39 10.04 4.32
N GLN A 276 8.94 9.46 5.44
CA GLN A 276 8.84 8.01 5.60
C GLN A 276 7.61 7.66 6.44
N PHE A 277 7.00 6.52 6.11
CA PHE A 277 5.86 5.96 6.80
C PHE A 277 6.16 4.50 7.16
N GLU A 278 5.95 4.14 8.42
CA GLU A 278 6.13 2.77 8.90
C GLU A 278 4.88 2.29 9.60
N ASP A 279 4.49 1.05 9.36
CA ASP A 279 3.38 0.38 10.03
C ASP A 279 3.84 -1.02 10.45
N SER A 280 3.78 -1.28 11.75
CA SER A 280 4.11 -2.58 12.35
C SER A 280 2.93 -3.13 13.13
N ARG A 281 2.65 -4.42 12.93
CA ARG A 281 1.62 -5.18 13.64
C ARG A 281 2.17 -6.54 14.07
N CYS A 282 1.98 -6.88 15.34
CA CYS A 282 2.24 -8.21 15.89
C CYS A 282 0.94 -8.83 16.40
#